data_AF-A0A3B9R5A3-F1
#
_entry.id   AF-A0A3B9R5A3-F1
#
_cell.length_a   1.000
_cell.length_b   1.000
_cell.length_c   1.000
_cell.angle_alpha   90.00
_cell.angle_beta   90.00
_cell.angle_gamma   90.00
#
_symmetry.space_group_name_H-M   'P 1'
#
loop_
_entity.id
_entity.type
_entity.pdbx_description
1 polymer ?
#
loop_
_entity_poly.entity_id
_entity_poly.type
_entity_poly.pdbx_seq_one_letter_code
_entity_poly.pdbx_strand_id
1 'polypeptide(L)'
;MPDDESIILKNFQDSYEDFHDLYHSTYEYIQHLTELDIDSFHQVLGYDRSIQSSVTYSFAEIELEITSQDEWNTKKSEILELSKKYQLLLQLETDGNNLDKFGDSSTIYFGIDPKDLKMKNFDNVIMTFQGT
;
A
#
# COMPACT_ATOMS: atom_id res chain seq x y z
N MET A 1 0.57 5.13 -10.84
CA MET A 1 1.33 5.36 -9.59
C MET A 1 2.08 4.04 -9.32
N PRO A 2 2.80 3.82 -8.22
CA PRO A 2 3.31 2.47 -7.91
C PRO A 2 2.23 1.44 -7.57
N ASP A 3 0.95 1.82 -7.67
CA ASP A 3 -0.19 0.89 -7.65
C ASP A 3 -0.09 -0.18 -8.76
N ASP A 4 0.65 0.08 -9.84
CA ASP A 4 0.99 -0.91 -10.88
C ASP A 4 1.83 -2.09 -10.35
N GLU A 5 2.53 -1.93 -9.22
CA GLU A 5 3.26 -3.01 -8.54
C GLU A 5 2.37 -3.85 -7.62
N SER A 6 1.14 -3.39 -7.36
CA SER A 6 0.17 -4.19 -6.62
C SER A 6 -0.11 -5.45 -7.43
N ILE A 7 0.27 -6.59 -6.86
CA ILE A 7 0.05 -7.92 -7.47
C ILE A 7 -1.43 -8.09 -7.85
N ILE A 8 -2.34 -7.51 -7.07
CA ILE A 8 -3.77 -7.67 -7.27
C ILE A 8 -4.28 -6.79 -8.42
N LEU A 9 -3.89 -5.53 -8.49
CA LEU A 9 -4.25 -4.66 -9.62
C LEU A 9 -3.65 -5.20 -10.93
N LYS A 10 -2.41 -5.68 -10.86
CA LYS A 10 -1.77 -6.36 -11.99
C LYS A 10 -2.53 -7.60 -12.43
N ASN A 11 -2.97 -8.44 -11.49
CA ASN A 11 -3.81 -9.60 -11.82
C ASN A 11 -5.12 -9.20 -12.51
N PHE A 12 -5.76 -8.10 -12.09
CA PHE A 12 -6.97 -7.60 -12.76
C PHE A 12 -6.65 -7.10 -14.18
N GLN A 13 -5.58 -6.33 -14.35
CA GLN A 13 -5.15 -5.84 -15.65
C GLN A 13 -4.77 -6.97 -16.60
N ASP A 14 -4.11 -8.02 -16.10
CA ASP A 14 -3.76 -9.20 -16.88
C ASP A 14 -4.99 -10.08 -17.21
N SER A 15 -6.06 -10.01 -16.39
CA SER A 15 -7.27 -10.83 -16.56
C SER A 15 -8.35 -10.18 -17.43
N TYR A 16 -8.31 -8.85 -17.58
CA TYR A 16 -9.38 -8.08 -18.19
C TYR A 16 -8.78 -6.98 -19.08
N GLU A 17 -8.96 -7.13 -20.39
CA GLU A 17 -8.43 -6.20 -21.41
C GLU A 17 -8.82 -4.74 -21.14
N ASP A 18 -10.08 -4.51 -20.75
CA ASP A 18 -10.63 -3.17 -20.53
C ASP A 18 -10.45 -2.66 -19.09
N PHE A 19 -9.75 -3.39 -18.20
CA PHE A 19 -9.69 -3.00 -16.78
C PHE A 19 -9.00 -1.67 -16.57
N HIS A 20 -7.93 -1.39 -17.32
CA HIS A 20 -7.22 -0.11 -17.22
C HIS A 20 -8.15 1.06 -17.54
N ASP A 21 -8.85 0.98 -18.68
CA ASP A 21 -9.79 2.02 -19.11
C ASP A 21 -10.97 2.17 -18.14
N LEU A 22 -11.52 1.06 -17.65
CA LEU A 22 -12.58 1.06 -16.65
C LEU A 22 -12.13 1.72 -15.33
N TYR A 23 -10.94 1.37 -14.84
CA TYR A 23 -10.39 1.87 -13.59
C TYR A 23 -10.19 3.38 -13.64
N HIS A 24 -9.52 3.88 -14.68
CA HIS A 24 -9.28 5.32 -14.85
C HIS A 24 -10.57 6.11 -15.11
N SER A 25 -11.44 5.64 -16.01
CA SER A 25 -12.69 6.35 -16.31
C SER A 25 -13.65 6.40 -15.12
N THR A 26 -13.67 5.36 -14.28
CA THR A 26 -14.48 5.36 -13.05
C THR A 26 -13.94 6.38 -12.05
N TYR A 27 -12.62 6.48 -11.90
CA TYR A 27 -12.00 7.45 -11.00
C TYR A 27 -12.32 8.89 -11.43
N GLU A 28 -12.12 9.21 -12.72
CA GLU A 28 -12.47 10.52 -13.28
C GLU A 28 -13.97 10.84 -13.12
N TYR A 29 -14.83 9.86 -13.33
CA TYR A 29 -16.27 10.04 -13.17
C TYR A 29 -16.68 10.34 -11.72
N ILE A 30 -16.10 9.64 -10.75
CA ILE A 30 -16.33 9.90 -9.32
C ILE A 30 -15.84 11.30 -8.94
N GLN A 31 -14.65 11.69 -9.37
CA GLN A 31 -14.10 13.03 -9.14
C GLN A 31 -15.02 14.10 -9.71
N HIS A 32 -15.49 13.90 -10.95
CA HIS A 32 -16.45 14.81 -11.59
C HIS A 32 -17.78 14.92 -10.83
N LEU A 33 -18.34 13.79 -10.37
CA LEU A 33 -19.61 13.77 -9.65
C LEU A 33 -19.54 14.38 -8.25
N THR A 34 -18.43 14.17 -7.56
CA THR A 34 -18.29 14.56 -6.16
C THR A 34 -17.71 15.95 -5.99
N GLU A 35 -17.08 16.51 -7.03
CA GLU A 35 -16.25 17.73 -6.97
C GLU A 35 -15.16 17.66 -5.88
N LEU A 36 -14.89 16.46 -5.37
CA LEU A 36 -13.84 16.20 -4.42
C LEU A 36 -12.57 15.94 -5.21
N ASP A 37 -11.69 16.93 -5.23
CA ASP A 37 -10.34 16.82 -5.81
C ASP A 37 -9.35 16.13 -4.86
N ILE A 38 -9.85 15.43 -3.83
CA ILE A 38 -9.04 15.03 -2.68
C ILE A 38 -9.43 13.63 -2.29
N ASP A 39 -8.98 12.66 -3.10
CA ASP A 39 -8.70 11.36 -2.55
C ASP A 39 -7.54 11.55 -1.56
N SER A 40 -7.87 11.80 -0.30
CA SER A 40 -6.90 12.07 0.78
C SER A 40 -5.99 10.89 1.14
N PHE A 41 -5.96 9.85 0.28
CA PHE A 41 -5.25 8.57 0.40
C PHE A 41 -5.47 7.82 1.73
N HIS A 42 -6.33 8.34 2.61
CA HIS A 42 -6.76 7.74 3.86
C HIS A 42 -7.68 6.57 3.56
N GLN A 43 -7.30 5.37 3.98
CA GLN A 43 -8.15 4.19 3.81
C GLN A 43 -7.97 3.18 4.93
N VAL A 44 -9.05 2.46 5.21
CA VAL A 44 -9.07 1.29 6.10
C VAL A 44 -9.24 0.06 5.23
N LEU A 45 -8.31 -0.89 5.37
CA LEU A 45 -8.20 -2.05 4.48
C LEU A 45 -8.07 -1.60 3.00
N GLY A 46 -8.41 -2.49 2.06
CA GLY A 46 -8.29 -2.22 0.63
C GLY A 46 -6.90 -2.57 0.08
N TYR A 47 -6.63 -2.10 -1.15
CA TYR A 47 -5.33 -2.25 -1.79
C TYR A 47 -4.49 -1.00 -1.52
N ASP A 48 -3.21 -1.18 -1.23
CA ASP A 48 -2.30 -0.08 -0.95
C ASP A 48 -2.19 0.86 -2.13
N ARG A 49 -2.31 2.17 -1.85
CA ARG A 49 -2.02 3.24 -2.80
C ARG A 49 -0.66 3.79 -2.43
N SER A 50 0.36 3.00 -2.73
CA SER A 50 1.75 3.27 -2.39
C SER A 50 2.34 4.40 -3.24
N ILE A 51 3.31 5.15 -2.71
CA ILE A 51 3.97 6.29 -3.37
C ILE A 51 5.28 5.89 -4.07
N GLN A 52 6.01 4.89 -3.55
CA GLN A 52 7.29 4.45 -4.10
C GLN A 52 7.24 3.05 -4.72
N SER A 53 7.01 2.03 -3.90
CA SER A 53 6.85 0.62 -4.28
C SER A 53 5.72 0.02 -3.45
N SER A 54 5.21 -1.17 -3.80
CA SER A 54 4.16 -1.77 -2.97
C SER A 54 4.62 -1.90 -1.51
N VAL A 55 3.83 -1.35 -0.60
CA VAL A 55 4.18 -1.33 0.83
C VAL A 55 4.20 -2.73 1.45
N THR A 56 3.57 -3.70 0.78
CA THR A 56 3.67 -5.12 1.18
C THR A 56 5.10 -5.64 1.13
N TYR A 57 5.94 -5.11 0.21
CA TYR A 57 7.37 -5.41 0.19
C TYR A 57 8.08 -4.81 1.41
N SER A 58 7.76 -3.57 1.77
CA SER A 58 8.31 -2.94 2.99
C SER A 58 7.92 -3.68 4.27
N PHE A 59 6.71 -4.24 4.35
CA PHE A 59 6.33 -5.08 5.50
C PHE A 59 7.17 -6.36 5.58
N ALA A 60 7.42 -7.02 4.45
CA ALA A 60 8.27 -8.19 4.38
C ALA A 60 9.74 -7.86 4.70
N GLU A 61 10.25 -6.72 4.22
CA GLU A 61 11.60 -6.23 4.54
C GLU A 61 11.78 -6.00 6.05
N ILE A 62 10.79 -5.40 6.70
CA ILE A 62 10.80 -5.18 8.16
C ILE A 62 10.79 -6.52 8.91
N GLU A 63 9.94 -7.47 8.53
CA GLU A 63 9.92 -8.79 9.18
C GLU A 63 11.22 -9.57 8.97
N LEU A 64 11.89 -9.40 7.82
CA LEU A 64 13.16 -10.06 7.49
C LEU A 64 14.40 -9.29 7.96
N GLU A 65 14.22 -8.15 8.63
CA GLU A 65 15.27 -7.24 9.10
C GLU A 65 16.24 -6.82 7.98
N ILE A 66 15.72 -6.56 6.77
CA ILE A 66 16.50 -6.10 5.61
C ILE A 66 16.89 -4.64 5.80
N THR A 67 18.18 -4.33 5.71
CA THR A 67 18.69 -2.96 5.95
C THR A 67 19.44 -2.36 4.77
N SER A 68 19.69 -3.14 3.71
CA SER A 68 20.47 -2.69 2.55
C SER A 68 19.93 -3.23 1.22
N GLN A 69 20.24 -2.51 0.15
CA GLN A 69 19.85 -2.92 -1.21
C GLN A 69 20.52 -4.23 -1.66
N ASP A 70 21.74 -4.50 -1.20
CA ASP A 70 22.45 -5.75 -1.54
C ASP A 70 21.77 -6.97 -0.89
N GLU A 71 21.32 -6.83 0.37
CA GLU A 71 20.52 -7.84 1.06
C GLU A 71 19.18 -8.03 0.34
N TRP A 72 18.52 -6.93 -0.01
CA TRP A 72 17.27 -6.95 -0.75
C TRP A 72 17.41 -7.75 -2.06
N ASN A 73 18.44 -7.45 -2.84
CA ASN A 73 18.69 -8.13 -4.12
C ASN A 73 18.94 -9.64 -3.92
N THR A 74 19.64 -10.01 -2.85
CA THR A 74 19.94 -11.41 -2.51
C THR A 74 18.70 -12.17 -2.04
N LYS A 75 17.81 -11.49 -1.30
CA LYS A 75 16.60 -12.07 -0.70
C LYS A 75 15.31 -11.75 -1.46
N LYS A 76 15.41 -11.21 -2.68
CA LYS A 76 14.26 -10.74 -3.47
C LYS A 76 13.10 -11.76 -3.51
N SER A 77 13.39 -13.03 -3.80
CA SER A 77 12.34 -14.06 -3.86
C SER A 77 11.68 -14.32 -2.50
N GLU A 78 12.42 -14.24 -1.41
CA GLU A 78 11.90 -14.40 -0.05
C GLU A 78 10.98 -13.23 0.32
N ILE A 79 11.41 -12.00 -0.01
CA ILE A 79 10.62 -10.77 0.19
C ILE A 79 9.30 -10.85 -0.59
N LEU A 80 9.35 -11.25 -1.87
CA LEU A 80 8.16 -11.36 -2.71
C LEU A 80 7.18 -12.45 -2.25
N GLU A 81 7.65 -13.55 -1.67
CA GLU A 81 6.77 -14.58 -1.11
C GLU A 81 6.19 -14.16 0.24
N LEU A 82 7.01 -13.54 1.11
CA LEU A 82 6.57 -13.08 2.41
C LEU A 82 5.61 -11.90 2.31
N SER A 83 5.76 -11.02 1.34
CA SER A 83 4.87 -9.85 1.17
C SER A 83 3.40 -10.25 0.97
N LYS A 84 3.14 -11.41 0.36
CA LYS A 84 1.79 -11.96 0.16
C LYS A 84 1.08 -12.33 1.46
N LYS A 85 1.81 -12.46 2.58
CA LYS A 85 1.25 -12.68 3.92
C LYS A 85 0.49 -11.45 4.42
N TYR A 86 0.90 -10.26 3.98
CA TYR A 86 0.39 -9.01 4.51
C TYR A 86 -0.76 -8.47 3.68
N GLN A 87 -1.70 -7.84 4.38
CA GLN A 87 -2.68 -6.93 3.78
C GLN A 87 -2.60 -5.57 4.48
N LEU A 88 -3.05 -4.52 3.78
CA LEU A 88 -3.21 -3.21 4.37
C LEU A 88 -4.27 -3.25 5.48
N LEU A 89 -3.96 -2.64 6.62
CA LEU A 89 -4.88 -2.40 7.72
C LEU A 89 -5.38 -0.95 7.70
N LEU A 90 -4.45 0.00 7.58
CA LEU A 90 -4.72 1.43 7.63
C LEU A 90 -3.65 2.17 6.80
N GLN A 91 -4.07 3.16 6.03
CA GLN A 91 -3.21 4.10 5.32
C GLN A 91 -3.61 5.52 5.71
N LEU A 92 -2.63 6.37 6.02
CA LEU A 92 -2.84 7.76 6.41
C LEU A 92 -1.88 8.72 5.71
N GLU A 93 -2.41 9.69 4.97
CA GLU A 93 -1.63 10.80 4.42
C GLU A 93 -1.32 11.85 5.51
N THR A 94 -0.06 12.27 5.61
CA THR A 94 0.36 13.21 6.65
C THR A 94 0.13 14.67 6.27
N ASP A 95 0.06 14.98 4.97
CA ASP A 95 -0.12 16.35 4.48
C ASP A 95 -1.51 16.92 4.86
N GLY A 96 -1.53 18.22 5.18
CA GLY A 96 -2.75 18.97 5.49
C GLY A 96 -3.47 18.55 6.79
N ASN A 97 -2.83 17.79 7.68
CA ASN A 97 -3.44 17.21 8.88
C ASN A 97 -2.58 17.40 10.13
N ASN A 98 -3.08 17.05 11.32
CA ASN A 98 -2.31 17.09 12.57
C ASN A 98 -1.20 16.00 12.66
N LEU A 99 -0.75 15.48 11.51
CA LEU A 99 0.22 14.40 11.36
C LEU A 99 1.58 14.87 10.83
N ASP A 100 1.76 16.16 10.53
CA ASP A 100 3.00 16.77 10.00
C ASP A 100 4.29 16.33 10.74
N LYS A 101 4.20 16.09 12.05
CA LYS A 101 5.33 15.61 12.87
C LYS A 101 5.91 14.26 12.46
N PHE A 102 5.21 13.50 11.62
CA PHE A 102 5.63 12.19 11.12
C PHE A 102 6.29 12.24 9.74
N GLY A 103 6.51 13.44 9.19
CA GLY A 103 7.10 13.68 7.89
C GLY A 103 6.23 14.63 7.10
N ASP A 104 6.81 15.75 6.66
CA ASP A 104 6.15 16.65 5.71
C ASP A 104 5.93 15.85 4.40
N SER A 105 4.68 15.75 3.95
CA SER A 105 4.28 15.04 2.71
C SER A 105 4.67 13.55 2.64
N SER A 106 4.24 12.77 3.64
CA SER A 106 4.42 11.32 3.67
C SER A 106 3.10 10.57 3.83
N THR A 107 3.11 9.27 3.60
CA THR A 107 2.00 8.38 3.90
C THR A 107 2.46 7.30 4.87
N ILE A 108 1.68 7.10 5.94
CA ILE A 108 1.86 6.06 6.94
C ILE A 108 1.04 4.85 6.53
N TYR A 109 1.62 3.67 6.58
CA TYR A 109 0.95 2.41 6.26
C TYR A 109 1.08 1.44 7.42
N PHE A 110 -0.02 0.75 7.71
CA PHE A 110 -0.10 -0.32 8.69
C PHE A 110 -0.45 -1.63 7.98
N GLY A 111 0.39 -2.66 8.15
CA GLY A 111 0.21 -3.99 7.58
C GLY A 111 -0.15 -5.01 8.65
N ILE A 112 -0.97 -5.99 8.30
CA ILE A 112 -1.37 -7.09 9.20
C ILE A 112 -1.51 -8.42 8.44
N ASP A 113 -1.25 -9.55 9.09
CA ASP A 113 -1.65 -10.87 8.56
C ASP A 113 -3.18 -11.00 8.66
N PRO A 114 -3.90 -11.38 7.58
CA PRO A 114 -5.34 -11.60 7.62
C PRO A 114 -5.82 -12.55 8.74
N LYS A 115 -4.99 -13.53 9.15
CA LYS A 115 -5.28 -14.43 10.26
C LYS A 115 -5.32 -13.68 11.59
N ASP A 116 -4.36 -12.78 11.82
CA ASP A 116 -4.31 -11.95 13.03
C ASP A 116 -5.49 -10.99 13.08
N LEU A 117 -5.85 -10.36 11.95
CA LEU A 117 -7.05 -9.51 11.87
C LEU A 117 -8.32 -10.29 12.24
N LYS A 118 -8.48 -11.52 11.73
CA LYS A 118 -9.64 -12.38 12.03
C LYS A 118 -9.73 -12.73 13.52
N MET A 119 -8.58 -12.89 14.18
CA MET A 119 -8.50 -13.16 15.62
C MET A 119 -8.58 -11.89 16.47
N LYS A 120 -8.65 -10.69 15.85
CA LYS A 120 -8.53 -9.39 16.52
C LYS A 120 -7.22 -9.24 17.30
N ASN A 121 -6.17 -9.90 16.82
CA ASN A 121 -4.82 -9.79 17.35
C ASN A 121 -4.10 -8.67 16.59
N PHE A 122 -3.71 -7.60 17.28
CA PHE A 122 -3.02 -6.46 16.66
C PHE A 122 -1.56 -6.34 17.13
N ASP A 123 -1.05 -7.33 17.87
CA ASP A 123 0.30 -7.31 18.44
C ASP A 123 1.39 -7.35 17.36
N ASN A 124 1.08 -7.90 16.19
CA ASN A 124 2.01 -8.09 15.07
C ASN A 124 1.79 -7.09 13.91
N VAL A 125 1.14 -5.95 14.17
CA VAL A 125 0.95 -4.93 13.13
C VAL A 125 2.31 -4.29 12.80
N ILE A 126 2.63 -4.22 11.51
CA ILE A 126 3.84 -3.54 11.01
C ILE A 126 3.46 -2.14 10.57
N MET A 127 4.28 -1.15 10.92
CA MET A 127 4.14 0.23 10.47
C MET A 127 5.32 0.62 9.59
N THR A 128 5.07 1.33 8.49
CA THR A 128 6.11 1.93 7.65
C THR A 128 5.63 3.25 7.05
N PHE A 129 6.55 4.00 6.44
CA PHE A 129 6.31 5.30 5.83
C PHE A 129 6.86 5.32 4.41
N GLN A 130 6.18 6.01 3.51
CA GLN A 130 6.73 6.42 2.21
C GLN A 130 6.55 7.92 2.06
N GLY A 131 7.60 8.62 1.62
CA GLY A 131 7.55 10.04 1.28
C GLY A 131 7.68 10.26 -0.22
N THR A 132 7.21 11.41 -0.70
CA THR A 132 7.50 11.92 -2.05
C THR A 132 8.90 12.50 -2.18
#